data_AF-A0A9D8LYB8-F1
#
_entry.id   AF-A0A9D8LYB8-F1
#
_cell.length_a   1.000
_cell.length_b   1.000
_cell.length_c   1.000
_cell.angle_alpha   90.00
_cell.angle_beta   90.00
_cell.angle_gamma   90.00
#
_symmetry.space_group_name_H-M   'P 1'
#
loop_
_entity.id
_entity.type
_entity.pdbx_description
1 polymer ?
#
loop_
_entity_poly.entity_id
_entity_poly.type
_entity_poly.pdbx_seq_one_letter_code
_entity_poly.pdbx_strand_id
1 'polypeptide(L)'
;MTGVALVLVTTFLASTVEAIEMVAIVLGVGATHDWRSTFAGVGAAFLVLAVLVAALGAALSAIPIGALRLVVGAFLLVFGLQWFAKGVRRVAARGLAGMRMDEDGEPGA
;
A
#
# COMPACT_ATOMS: atom_id res chain seq x y z
N MET A 1 14.96 18.69 17.72
CA MET A 1 15.51 17.33 17.48
C MET A 1 14.42 16.25 17.45
N THR A 2 13.38 16.32 18.28
CA THR A 2 12.25 15.36 18.30
C THR A 2 11.41 15.33 17.01
N GLY A 3 11.19 16.46 16.34
CA GLY A 3 10.34 16.51 15.13
C GLY A 3 10.92 15.81 13.89
N VAL A 4 12.24 15.86 13.68
CA VAL A 4 12.88 15.24 12.51
C VAL A 4 12.81 13.72 12.60
N ALA A 5 13.05 13.14 13.77
CA ALA A 5 12.94 11.71 13.99
C ALA A 5 11.52 11.20 13.70
N LEU A 6 10.49 11.92 14.16
CA LEU A 6 9.09 11.57 13.88
C LEU A 6 8.79 11.59 12.38
N VAL A 7 9.17 12.67 11.67
CA VAL A 7 8.96 12.77 10.22
C VAL A 7 9.68 11.66 9.46
N LEU A 8 10.91 11.33 9.86
CA LEU A 8 11.67 10.24 9.23
C LEU A 8 10.99 8.90 9.44
N VAL A 9 10.63 8.56 10.69
CA VAL A 9 9.97 7.29 11.01
C VAL A 9 8.63 7.18 10.29
N THR A 10 7.79 8.21 10.35
CA THR A 10 6.46 8.16 9.72
C THR A 10 6.56 8.06 8.21
N THR A 11 7.47 8.81 7.58
CA THR A 11 7.65 8.79 6.11
C THR A 11 8.24 7.45 5.66
N PHE A 12 9.20 6.90 6.40
CA PHE A 12 9.81 5.59 6.12
C PHE A 12 8.80 4.44 6.23
N LEU A 13 7.99 4.43 7.31
CA LEU A 13 6.95 3.41 7.49
C LEU A 13 5.91 3.52 6.38
N ALA A 14 5.43 4.74 6.09
CA ALA A 14 4.47 4.97 5.01
C ALA A 14 5.03 4.50 3.65
N SER A 15 6.25 4.89 3.29
CA SER A 15 6.86 4.47 2.03
C SER A 15 7.09 2.96 1.93
N THR A 16 7.35 2.29 3.07
CA THR A 16 7.50 0.82 3.10
C THR A 16 6.19 0.12 2.75
N VAL A 17 5.05 0.60 3.29
CA VAL A 17 3.72 0.06 2.96
C VAL A 17 3.42 0.24 1.48
N GLU A 18 3.64 1.45 0.95
CA GLU A 18 3.43 1.76 -0.47
C GLU A 18 4.28 0.85 -1.38
N ALA A 19 5.55 0.60 -1.03
CA ALA A 19 6.40 -0.30 -1.80
C ALA A 19 5.84 -1.74 -1.85
N ILE A 20 5.36 -2.25 -0.72
CA ILE A 20 4.74 -3.59 -0.64
C ILE A 20 3.44 -3.62 -1.45
N GLU A 21 2.63 -2.57 -1.41
CA GLU A 21 1.40 -2.47 -2.19
C GLU A 21 1.66 -2.43 -3.69
N MET A 22 2.67 -1.67 -4.14
CA MET A 22 3.05 -1.66 -5.55
C MET A 22 3.53 -3.03 -6.02
N VAL A 23 4.32 -3.75 -5.20
CA VAL A 23 4.71 -5.13 -5.50
C VAL A 23 3.48 -6.03 -5.56
N ALA A 24 2.55 -5.94 -4.61
CA ALA A 24 1.32 -6.74 -4.59
C ALA A 24 0.44 -6.48 -5.82
N ILE A 25 0.33 -5.23 -6.27
CA ILE A 25 -0.39 -4.86 -7.50
C ILE A 25 0.28 -5.50 -8.72
N VAL A 26 1.60 -5.37 -8.85
CA VAL A 26 2.35 -5.95 -9.98
C VAL A 26 2.20 -7.47 -10.01
N LEU A 27 2.33 -8.14 -8.87
CA LEU A 27 2.14 -9.57 -8.78
C LEU A 27 0.70 -9.99 -9.10
N GLY A 28 -0.30 -9.25 -8.60
CA GLY A 28 -1.71 -9.53 -8.83
C GLY A 28 -2.13 -9.36 -10.30
N VAL A 29 -1.69 -8.27 -10.94
CA VAL A 29 -1.95 -8.01 -12.36
C VAL A 29 -1.15 -8.97 -13.24
N GLY A 30 0.12 -9.22 -12.91
CA GLY A 30 0.98 -10.16 -13.62
C GLY A 30 0.45 -11.58 -13.61
N ALA A 31 -0.19 -12.01 -12.51
CA ALA A 31 -0.81 -13.33 -12.39
C ALA A 31 -2.15 -13.47 -13.15
N THR A 32 -2.82 -12.38 -13.51
CA THR A 32 -4.21 -12.41 -14.05
C THR A 32 -4.36 -11.90 -15.48
N HIS A 33 -3.42 -11.13 -16.01
CA HIS A 33 -3.51 -10.57 -17.37
C HIS A 33 -2.33 -11.00 -18.25
N ASP A 34 -1.11 -10.53 -17.99
CA ASP A 34 0.12 -10.93 -18.71
C ASP A 34 1.34 -10.18 -18.16
N TRP A 35 2.48 -10.86 -17.98
CA TRP A 35 3.68 -10.25 -17.40
C TRP A 35 4.33 -9.16 -18.28
N ARG A 36 4.34 -9.34 -19.61
CA ARG A 36 4.89 -8.31 -20.52
C ARG A 36 4.09 -7.02 -20.45
N SER A 37 2.76 -7.12 -20.45
CA SER A 37 1.88 -5.96 -20.30
C SER A 37 2.00 -5.33 -18.92
N THR A 38 2.15 -6.13 -17.87
CA THR A 38 2.32 -5.65 -16.49
C THR A 38 3.57 -4.79 -16.34
N PHE A 39 4.73 -5.24 -16.82
CA PHE A 39 5.96 -4.43 -16.75
C PHE A 39 5.88 -3.17 -17.62
N ALA A 40 5.23 -3.23 -18.79
CA ALA A 40 4.95 -2.04 -19.57
C ALA A 40 4.06 -1.05 -18.80
N GLY A 41 3.06 -1.56 -18.07
CA GLY A 41 2.20 -0.79 -17.17
C GLY A 41 2.97 -0.15 -16.02
N VAL A 42 3.92 -0.84 -15.39
CA VAL A 42 4.81 -0.28 -14.36
C VAL A 42 5.60 0.90 -14.93
N GLY A 43 6.21 0.72 -16.11
CA GLY A 43 6.95 1.78 -16.78
C GLY A 43 6.07 2.99 -17.11
N ALA A 44 4.87 2.75 -17.63
CA ALA A 44 3.90 3.80 -17.93
C ALA A 44 3.42 4.54 -16.67
N ALA A 45 3.09 3.81 -15.60
CA ALA A 45 2.68 4.40 -14.33
C ALA A 45 3.79 5.26 -13.71
N PHE A 46 5.04 4.78 -13.75
CA PHE A 46 6.19 5.55 -13.28
C PHE A 46 6.40 6.82 -14.10
N LEU A 47 6.28 6.74 -15.44
CA LEU A 47 6.39 7.90 -16.31
C LEU A 47 5.29 8.93 -16.02
N VAL A 48 4.04 8.48 -15.88
CA VAL A 48 2.91 9.35 -15.52
C VAL A 48 3.16 10.01 -14.17
N LEU A 49 3.62 9.27 -13.16
CA LEU A 49 3.97 9.82 -11.86
C LEU A 49 5.07 10.89 -11.97
N ALA A 50 6.13 10.62 -12.73
CA ALA A 50 7.22 11.57 -12.94
C ALA A 50 6.74 12.87 -13.60
N VAL A 51 5.87 12.77 -14.62
CA VAL A 51 5.26 13.93 -15.28
C VAL A 51 4.39 14.72 -14.31
N LEU A 52 3.55 14.05 -13.52
CA LEU A 52 2.71 14.71 -12.50
C LEU A 52 3.56 15.43 -11.46
N VAL A 53 4.63 14.82 -10.96
CA VAL A 53 5.56 15.44 -10.01
C VAL A 53 6.26 16.64 -10.63
N ALA A 54 6.73 16.54 -11.87
CA ALA A 54 7.40 17.66 -12.56
C ALA A 54 6.44 18.83 -12.80
N ALA A 55 5.20 18.56 -13.21
CA ALA A 55 4.21 19.59 -13.53
C ALA A 55 3.59 20.23 -12.27
N LEU A 56 3.21 19.42 -11.28
CA LEU A 56 2.47 19.88 -10.10
C LEU A 56 3.38 20.13 -8.89
N GLY A 57 4.62 19.63 -8.88
CA GLY A 57 5.53 19.74 -7.74
C GLY A 57 5.79 21.20 -7.31
N ALA A 58 5.97 22.10 -8.27
CA ALA A 58 6.14 23.52 -8.00
C ALA A 58 4.84 24.18 -7.48
N ALA A 59 3.67 23.67 -7.89
CA ALA A 59 2.38 24.18 -7.43
C ALA A 59 2.15 23.91 -5.94
N LEU A 60 2.77 22.86 -5.36
CA LEU A 60 2.73 22.63 -3.91
C LEU A 60 3.41 23.75 -3.10
N SER A 61 4.34 24.51 -3.68
CA SER A 61 4.94 25.68 -3.01
C SER A 61 3.97 26.86 -2.87
N ALA A 62 2.91 26.89 -3.68
CA ALA A 62 1.88 27.93 -3.61
C ALA A 62 0.76 27.61 -2.60
N ILE A 63 0.71 26.39 -2.06
CA ILE A 63 -0.36 25.92 -1.17
C ILE A 63 0.17 25.83 0.27
N PRO A 64 -0.63 26.22 1.29
CA PRO A 64 -0.26 26.03 2.69
C PRO A 64 -0.11 24.53 3.02
N ILE A 65 1.13 24.04 2.99
CA ILE A 65 1.46 22.61 3.14
C ILE A 65 1.00 22.02 4.47
N GLY A 66 0.84 22.84 5.52
CA GLY A 66 0.34 22.40 6.82
C GLY A 66 -1.11 21.91 6.76
N ALA A 67 -2.00 22.67 6.10
CA ALA A 67 -3.40 22.29 5.94
C ALA A 67 -3.53 21.05 5.05
N LEU A 68 -2.77 21.00 3.95
CA LEU A 68 -2.74 19.85 3.05
C LEU A 68 -2.29 18.58 3.78
N ARG A 69 -1.21 18.67 4.58
CA ARG A 69 -0.72 17.54 5.39
C ARG A 69 -1.75 17.06 6.41
N LEU A 70 -2.49 17.97 7.04
CA LEU A 70 -3.53 17.59 7.99
C LEU A 70 -4.66 16.82 7.31
N VAL A 71 -5.15 17.32 6.17
CA VAL A 71 -6.23 16.68 5.40
C VAL A 71 -5.80 15.32 4.88
N VAL A 72 -4.64 15.25 4.21
CA VAL A 72 -4.10 14.00 3.67
C VAL A 72 -3.81 13.01 4.80
N GLY A 73 -3.19 13.47 5.90
CA GLY A 73 -2.91 12.64 7.07
C GLY A 73 -4.18 12.09 7.71
N ALA A 74 -5.26 12.89 7.79
CA ALA A 74 -6.55 12.43 8.29
C ALA A 74 -7.16 11.35 7.39
N PHE A 75 -7.11 11.51 6.07
CA PHE A 75 -7.58 10.48 5.14
C PHE A 75 -6.75 9.18 5.24
N LEU A 76 -5.42 9.29 5.25
CA LEU A 76 -4.54 8.13 5.44
C LEU A 76 -4.82 7.42 6.76
N LEU A 77 -5.04 8.17 7.84
CA LEU A 77 -5.37 7.60 9.15
C LEU A 77 -6.71 6.84 9.11
N VAL A 78 -7.77 7.44 8.57
CA VAL A 78 -9.10 6.81 8.51
C VAL A 78 -9.07 5.57 7.64
N PHE A 79 -8.49 5.64 6.43
CA PHE A 79 -8.39 4.49 5.54
C PHE A 79 -7.51 3.39 6.12
N GLY A 80 -6.33 3.76 6.63
CA GLY A 80 -5.42 2.82 7.27
C GLY A 80 -6.05 2.12 8.47
N LEU A 81 -6.84 2.83 9.28
CA LEU A 81 -7.54 2.24 10.43
C LEU A 81 -8.60 1.21 10.02
N GLN A 82 -9.35 1.44 8.93
CA GLN A 82 -10.31 0.47 8.41
C GLN A 82 -9.62 -0.82 7.95
N TRP A 83 -8.48 -0.69 7.29
CA TRP A 83 -7.71 -1.82 6.79
C TRP A 83 -7.05 -2.59 7.93
N PHE A 84 -6.47 -1.87 8.89
CA PHE A 84 -5.92 -2.44 10.11
C PHE A 84 -7.00 -3.21 10.90
N ALA A 85 -8.18 -2.61 11.10
CA ALA A 85 -9.29 -3.26 11.78
C ALA A 85 -9.74 -4.55 11.05
N LYS A 86 -9.78 -4.55 9.72
CA LYS A 86 -10.08 -5.74 8.91
C LYS A 86 -8.99 -6.81 9.07
N GLY A 87 -7.72 -6.42 9.13
CA GLY A 87 -6.59 -7.32 9.39
C GLY A 87 -6.68 -7.96 10.78
N VAL A 88 -6.87 -7.15 11.83
CA VAL A 88 -7.02 -7.63 13.21
C VAL A 88 -8.21 -8.57 13.33
N ARG A 89 -9.37 -8.23 12.76
CA ARG A 89 -10.55 -9.11 12.78
C ARG A 89 -10.30 -10.43 12.06
N ARG A 90 -9.56 -10.42 10.94
CA ARG A 90 -9.19 -11.64 10.22
C ARG A 90 -8.31 -12.55 11.08
N VAL A 91 -7.31 -11.97 11.75
CA VAL A 91 -6.42 -12.71 12.66
C VAL A 91 -7.17 -13.21 13.89
N ALA A 92 -8.06 -12.40 14.47
CA ALA A 92 -8.88 -12.80 15.62
C ALA A 92 -9.85 -13.94 15.27
N ALA A 93 -10.46 -13.91 14.08
CA ALA A 93 -11.41 -14.92 13.64
C ALA A 93 -10.76 -16.24 13.18
N ARG A 94 -9.57 -16.18 12.57
CA ARG A 94 -8.89 -17.37 11.99
C ARG A 94 -7.67 -17.84 12.79
N GLY A 95 -7.35 -17.16 13.90
CA GLY A 95 -6.06 -17.30 14.56
C GLY A 95 -4.92 -16.77 13.70
N LEU A 96 -3.70 -16.76 14.23
CA LEU A 96 -2.47 -16.41 13.48
C LEU A 96 -2.03 -17.52 12.49
N ALA A 97 -2.95 -18.42 12.11
CA ALA A 97 -2.61 -19.74 11.59
C ALA A 97 -2.22 -19.74 10.12
N GLY A 98 -0.98 -20.19 9.86
CA GLY A 98 -0.66 -20.95 8.66
C GLY A 98 -1.19 -22.39 8.81
N MET A 99 -2.07 -22.79 7.89
CA MET A 99 -2.50 -24.16 7.56
C MET A 99 -3.12 -25.03 8.68
N ARG A 100 -4.45 -25.05 8.76
CA ARG A 100 -5.14 -26.34 8.90
C ARG A 100 -5.17 -26.95 7.51
N MET A 101 -4.39 -28.00 7.30
CA MET A 101 -4.64 -28.91 6.18
C MET A 101 -5.90 -29.67 6.54
N ASP A 102 -6.87 -29.67 5.64
CA ASP A 102 -8.06 -30.48 5.79
C ASP A 102 -7.62 -31.95 5.78
N GLU A 103 -7.63 -32.59 6.95
CA GLU A 103 -7.25 -33.98 7.17
C GLU A 103 -8.39 -34.94 6.78
N ASP A 104 -9.05 -34.69 5.65
CA ASP A 104 -10.28 -35.39 5.29
C ASP A 104 -10.16 -35.97 3.87
N GLY A 105 -9.24 -36.91 3.72
CA GLY A 105 -9.11 -37.76 2.54
C GLY A 105 -9.27 -39.23 2.91
N GLU A 106 -10.44 -39.62 3.42
CA GLU A 106 -10.84 -41.03 3.48
C GLU A 106 -10.93 -41.59 2.04
N PRO A 107 -10.12 -42.58 1.64
CA PRO A 107 -10.33 -43.31 0.40
C PRO A 107 -11.47 -44.30 0.63
N GLY A 108 -12.70 -43.87 0.31
CA GLY A 108 -13.86 -44.74 0.22
C GLY A 108 -13.87 -45.53 -1.09
N ALA A 109 -13.78 -46.86 -0.94
CA ALA A 109 -14.19 -47.95 -1.85
C ALA A 109 -13.36 -48.25 -3.11
#